data_AF-A0A929CIQ4-F1
#
_entry.id   AF-A0A929CIQ4-F1
#
_cell.length_a   1.000
_cell.length_b   1.000
_cell.length_c   1.000
_cell.angle_alpha   90.00
_cell.angle_beta   90.00
_cell.angle_gamma   90.00
#
_symmetry.space_group_name_H-M   'P 1'
#
loop_
_entity.id
_entity.type
_entity.pdbx_description
1 polymer ?
#
loop_
_entity_poly.entity_id
_entity_poly.type
_entity_poly.pdbx_seq_one_letter_code
_entity_poly.pdbx_strand_id
1 'polypeptide(L)'
;MKKRDILLLLVGLMIIGILLMAPEESTSPVPKDENHARFYGIVKAKGKKAAEKFCLDCHNDDGVPFPPEHPPKGRCLFCHKVILK
;
A
#
# COMPACT_ATOMS: atom_id res chain seq x y z
N MET A 1 39.07 -7.02 -4.47
CA MET A 1 38.02 -6.08 -3.99
C MET A 1 38.68 -5.03 -3.12
N LYS A 2 38.37 -3.75 -3.35
CA LYS A 2 38.87 -2.65 -2.51
C LYS A 2 38.13 -2.67 -1.17
N LYS A 3 38.72 -2.07 -0.13
CA LYS A 3 38.08 -1.94 1.21
C LYS A 3 36.68 -1.32 1.12
N ARG A 4 36.49 -0.37 0.18
CA ARG A 4 35.20 0.28 -0.12
C ARG A 4 34.16 -0.69 -0.67
N ASP A 5 34.57 -1.66 -1.50
CA ASP A 5 33.65 -2.64 -2.10
C ASP A 5 33.15 -3.62 -1.03
N ILE A 6 34.05 -4.04 -0.13
CA ILE A 6 33.70 -4.90 1.01
C ILE A 6 32.73 -4.16 1.94
N LEU A 7 33.02 -2.90 2.27
CA LEU A 7 32.14 -2.08 3.11
C LEU A 7 30.75 -1.91 2.50
N LEU A 8 30.67 -1.63 1.19
CA LEU A 8 29.40 -1.50 0.47
C LEU A 8 28.57 -2.80 0.55
N LEU A 9 29.21 -3.95 0.35
CA LEU A 9 28.53 -5.24 0.44
C LEU A 9 28.03 -5.55 1.85
N LEU A 10 28.84 -5.26 2.87
CA LEU A 10 28.43 -5.46 4.27
C LEU A 10 27.21 -4.59 4.63
N VAL A 11 27.22 -3.31 4.24
CA VAL A 11 26.08 -2.41 4.46
C VAL A 11 24.86 -2.88 3.66
N GLY A 12 25.03 -3.32 2.42
CA GLY A 12 23.95 -3.86 1.59
C GLY A 12 23.32 -5.10 2.21
N LEU A 13 24.13 -6.06 2.67
CA LEU A 13 23.66 -7.26 3.36
C LEU A 13 22.94 -6.91 4.67
N MET A 14 23.44 -5.93 5.43
CA MET A 14 22.78 -5.45 6.64
C MET A 14 21.39 -4.88 6.34
N ILE A 15 21.26 -4.02 5.32
CA ILE A 15 19.96 -3.44 4.93
C ILE A 15 18.99 -4.55 4.51
N ILE A 16 19.43 -5.51 3.69
CA ILE A 16 18.61 -6.65 3.27
C ILE A 16 18.17 -7.46 4.49
N GLY A 17 19.09 -7.76 5.42
CA GLY A 17 18.79 -8.49 6.65
C GLY A 17 17.69 -7.83 7.47
N ILE A 18 17.73 -6.50 7.63
CA ILE A 18 16.69 -5.73 8.32
C ILE A 18 15.36 -5.79 7.58
N LEU A 19 15.36 -5.63 6.25
CA LEU A 19 14.14 -5.67 5.45
C LEU A 19 13.46 -7.05 5.45
N LEU A 20 14.23 -8.13 5.57
CA LEU A 20 13.70 -9.49 5.70
C LEU A 20 13.03 -9.74 7.07
N MET A 21 13.37 -8.95 8.09
CA MET A 21 12.73 -8.99 9.41
C MET A 21 11.49 -8.09 9.51
N ALA A 22 11.06 -7.47 8.41
CA ALA A 22 9.88 -6.62 8.42
C ALA A 22 8.63 -7.42 8.82
N PRO A 23 7.77 -6.86 9.68
CA PRO A 23 6.54 -7.53 10.11
C PRO A 23 5.56 -7.71 8.95
N GLU A 24 4.59 -8.60 9.14
CA GLU A 24 3.48 -8.77 8.19
C GLU A 24 2.66 -7.47 8.04
N GLU A 25 1.95 -7.36 6.93
CA GLU A 25 1.10 -6.20 6.67
C GLU A 25 -0.02 -6.09 7.71
N SER A 26 -0.13 -4.93 8.34
CA SER A 26 -1.12 -4.67 9.40
C SER A 26 -2.42 -4.06 8.90
N THR A 27 -2.49 -3.70 7.62
CA THR A 27 -3.61 -2.93 7.04
C THR A 27 -4.57 -3.83 6.29
N SER A 28 -5.88 -3.65 6.50
CA SER A 28 -6.91 -4.43 5.81
C SER A 28 -6.88 -4.20 4.29
N PRO A 29 -6.97 -5.25 3.46
CA PRO A 29 -7.11 -5.11 2.02
C PRO A 29 -8.48 -4.54 1.63
N VAL A 30 -8.61 -4.07 0.40
CA VAL A 30 -9.90 -3.59 -0.14
C VAL A 30 -10.89 -4.77 -0.21
N PRO A 31 -12.13 -4.63 0.33
CA PRO A 31 -13.13 -5.69 0.28
C PRO A 31 -13.45 -6.16 -1.15
N LYS A 32 -13.79 -7.45 -1.30
CA LYS A 32 -14.32 -8.01 -2.56
C LYS A 32 -15.84 -8.10 -2.50
N ASP A 33 -16.49 -6.94 -2.39
CA ASP A 33 -17.95 -6.82 -2.35
C ASP A 33 -18.48 -5.99 -3.53
N GLU A 34 -19.80 -5.86 -3.62
CA GLU A 34 -20.47 -5.14 -4.70
C GLU A 34 -20.07 -3.65 -4.76
N ASN A 35 -19.84 -3.03 -3.61
CA ASN A 35 -19.46 -1.61 -3.52
C ASN A 35 -18.04 -1.37 -4.05
N HIS A 36 -17.15 -2.35 -3.87
CA HIS A 36 -15.73 -2.23 -4.22
C HIS A 36 -15.36 -2.94 -5.53
N ALA A 37 -16.24 -3.79 -6.08
CA ALA A 37 -15.99 -4.61 -7.27
C ALA A 37 -15.47 -3.78 -8.46
N ARG A 38 -16.04 -2.59 -8.69
CA ARG A 38 -15.62 -1.70 -9.79
C ARG A 38 -14.14 -1.31 -9.71
N PHE A 39 -13.60 -1.14 -8.49
CA PHE A 39 -12.22 -0.68 -8.30
C PHE A 39 -11.21 -1.77 -8.66
N TYR A 40 -11.55 -3.05 -8.48
CA TYR A 40 -10.71 -4.15 -8.96
C TYR A 40 -10.50 -4.08 -10.48
N GLY A 41 -11.57 -3.80 -11.22
CA GLY A 41 -11.50 -3.60 -12.67
C GLY A 41 -10.68 -2.36 -13.07
N ILE A 42 -10.88 -1.23 -12.38
CA ILE A 42 -10.12 0.00 -12.63
C ILE A 42 -8.63 -0.20 -12.34
N VAL A 43 -8.27 -0.84 -11.21
CA VAL A 43 -6.88 -1.11 -10.86
C VAL A 43 -6.22 -2.01 -11.90
N LYS A 44 -6.91 -3.06 -12.35
CA LYS A 44 -6.39 -3.97 -13.38
C LYS A 44 -6.16 -3.25 -14.72
N ALA A 45 -7.04 -2.33 -15.11
CA ALA A 45 -6.97 -1.67 -16.42
C ALA A 45 -6.12 -0.39 -16.45
N LYS A 46 -6.15 0.40 -15.38
CA LYS A 46 -5.61 1.78 -15.33
C LYS A 46 -4.66 2.03 -14.15
N GLY A 47 -4.47 1.03 -13.29
CA GLY A 47 -3.58 1.10 -12.13
C GLY A 47 -4.20 1.74 -10.89
N LYS A 48 -3.46 1.64 -9.77
CA LYS A 48 -3.91 2.03 -8.42
C LYS A 48 -4.36 3.49 -8.33
N LYS A 49 -3.53 4.42 -8.80
CA LYS A 49 -3.81 5.87 -8.75
C LYS A 49 -5.11 6.26 -9.46
N ALA A 50 -5.53 5.51 -10.47
CA ALA A 50 -6.78 5.79 -11.16
C ALA A 50 -8.00 5.46 -10.30
N ALA A 51 -7.94 4.36 -9.54
CA ALA A 51 -9.01 3.96 -8.62
C ALA A 51 -9.07 4.85 -7.36
N GLU A 52 -7.90 5.25 -6.83
CA GLU A 52 -7.79 6.07 -5.60
C GLU A 52 -8.57 7.39 -5.65
N LYS A 53 -8.80 7.94 -6.85
CA LYS A 53 -9.54 9.19 -7.05
C LYS A 53 -10.98 9.14 -6.56
N PHE A 54 -11.57 7.95 -6.51
CA PHE A 54 -12.97 7.72 -6.20
C PHE A 54 -13.20 7.24 -4.76
N CYS A 55 -12.13 6.96 -4.01
CA CYS A 55 -12.25 6.42 -2.65
C CYS A 55 -12.89 7.45 -1.70
N LEU A 56 -12.55 8.74 -1.89
CA LEU A 56 -13.06 9.82 -1.05
C LEU A 56 -14.53 10.19 -1.32
N ASP A 57 -15.14 9.63 -2.37
CA ASP A 57 -16.58 9.79 -2.64
C ASP A 57 -17.42 9.21 -1.49
N CYS A 58 -16.90 8.17 -0.83
CA CYS A 58 -17.55 7.52 0.32
C CYS A 58 -16.68 7.58 1.58
N HIS A 59 -15.36 7.41 1.49
CA HIS A 59 -14.47 7.45 2.65
C HIS A 59 -14.07 8.89 2.97
N ASN A 60 -14.89 9.55 3.76
CA ASN A 60 -14.73 10.93 4.19
C ASN A 60 -15.48 11.14 5.50
N ASP A 61 -15.43 12.36 6.02
CA ASP A 61 -15.92 12.66 7.37
C ASP A 61 -17.47 12.62 7.45
N ASP A 62 -18.17 12.78 6.32
CA ASP A 62 -19.64 12.76 6.20
C ASP A 62 -20.21 11.37 5.83
N GLY A 63 -19.37 10.46 5.33
CA GLY A 63 -19.74 9.14 4.85
C GLY A 63 -19.17 8.03 5.75
N VAL A 64 -18.10 7.40 5.28
CA VAL A 64 -17.32 6.40 6.03
C VAL A 64 -16.08 7.07 6.60
N PRO A 65 -16.13 7.57 7.86
CA PRO A 65 -15.03 8.31 8.45
C PRO A 65 -13.82 7.41 8.70
N PHE A 66 -12.64 8.02 8.60
CA PHE A 66 -11.41 7.34 8.96
C PHE A 66 -11.21 7.36 10.48
N PRO A 67 -10.50 6.37 11.05
CA PRO A 67 -10.05 6.43 12.44
C PRO A 67 -9.21 7.69 12.72
N PRO A 68 -9.18 8.19 13.97
CA PRO A 68 -8.45 9.42 14.32
C PRO A 68 -6.96 9.39 13.95
N GLU A 69 -6.34 8.22 14.02
CA GLU A 69 -4.90 8.01 13.75
C GLU A 69 -4.61 7.67 12.28
N HIS A 70 -5.59 7.75 11.39
CA HIS A 70 -5.39 7.43 9.98
C HIS A 70 -4.46 8.45 9.29
N PRO A 71 -3.45 7.99 8.51
CA PRO A 71 -2.51 8.87 7.83
C PRO A 71 -3.18 9.77 6.76
N PRO A 72 -2.47 10.78 6.23
CA PRO A 72 -3.02 11.68 5.22
C PRO A 72 -3.62 10.96 4.00
N LYS A 73 -4.75 11.50 3.51
CA LYS A 73 -5.53 11.00 2.37
C LYS A 73 -4.72 11.12 1.06
N GLY A 74 -4.96 10.23 0.08
CA GLY A 74 -4.44 10.36 -1.30
C GLY A 74 -3.55 9.23 -1.83
N ARG A 75 -3.27 8.19 -1.03
CA ARG A 75 -2.56 6.96 -1.45
C ARG A 75 -3.18 5.70 -0.84
N CYS A 76 -4.50 5.61 -0.89
CA CYS A 76 -5.29 4.56 -0.22
C CYS A 76 -4.79 3.14 -0.54
N LEU A 77 -4.49 2.85 -1.82
CA LEU A 77 -4.13 1.52 -2.30
C LEU A 77 -2.63 1.19 -2.15
N PHE A 78 -1.87 2.08 -1.51
CA PHE A 78 -0.52 1.77 -1.05
C PHE A 78 -0.58 0.84 0.17
N CYS A 79 -1.43 1.16 1.14
CA CYS A 79 -1.66 0.38 2.35
C CYS A 79 -2.82 -0.60 2.15
N HIS A 80 -3.99 -0.13 1.72
CA HIS A 80 -5.17 -0.96 1.48
C HIS A 80 -5.09 -1.64 0.11
N LYS A 81 -4.33 -2.73 0.03
CA LYS A 81 -4.05 -3.39 -1.25
C LYS A 81 -5.32 -3.98 -1.88
N VAL A 82 -5.43 -3.84 -3.20
CA VAL A 82 -6.35 -4.64 -4.04
C VAL A 82 -5.66 -5.95 -4.37
N ILE A 83 -6.22 -7.06 -3.90
CA ILE A 83 -5.63 -8.39 -4.10
C ILE A 83 -6.22 -9.02 -5.37
N LEU A 84 -5.55 -8.76 -6.50
CA LEU A 84 -5.81 -9.40 -7.79
C LEU A 84 -5.27 -10.84 -7.73
N LYS A 85 -6.07 -11.76 -7.19
CA LYS A 85 -5.85 -13.21 -7.40
C LYS A 85 -6.48 -13.59 -8.72
#